data_AF-A0A3A2Z1N2-F1
#
_entry.id   AF-A0A3A2Z1N2-F1
#
_cell.length_a   1.000
_cell.length_b   1.000
_cell.length_c   1.000
_cell.angle_alpha   90.00
_cell.angle_beta   90.00
_cell.angle_gamma   90.00
#
_symmetry.space_group_name_H-M   'P 1'
#
loop_
_entity.id
_entity.type
_entity.pdbx_description
1 polymer ?
#
loop_
_entity_poly.entity_id
_entity_poly.type
_entity_poly.pdbx_seq_one_letter_code
_entity_poly.pdbx_strand_id
1 'polypeptide(L)' 'MSLHSRCTEIRQALRGDAVVLMGKNTMVRRALKGFVADNPEYERLLPHVKGNVGFIFTNGDLKTIRDKILAN' A
#
# COMPACT_ATOMS: atom_id res chain seq x y z
N MET A 1 -4.25 -16.91 15.04
CA MET A 1 -3.17 -16.64 14.07
C MET A 1 -2.99 -15.13 13.99
N SER A 2 -1.91 -14.56 14.52
CA SER A 2 -1.80 -13.09 14.66
C SER A 2 -1.46 -12.44 13.30
N LEU A 3 -2.10 -11.31 12.97
CA LEU A 3 -1.89 -10.57 11.70
C LEU A 3 -0.43 -10.13 11.43
N HIS A 4 0.47 -10.27 12.41
CA HIS A 4 1.86 -9.83 12.33
C HIS A 4 2.72 -10.73 11.44
N SER A 5 2.46 -12.04 11.38
CA SER A 5 3.28 -12.96 10.56
C SER A 5 3.07 -12.73 9.06
N ARG A 6 1.81 -12.53 8.65
CA ARG A 6 1.43 -12.44 7.22
C ARG A 6 2.01 -11.22 6.51
N CYS A 7 2.10 -10.07 7.18
CA CYS A 7 2.71 -8.87 6.57
C CYS A 7 4.21 -9.06 6.32
N THR A 8 4.90 -9.82 7.16
CA THR A 8 6.33 -10.11 7.00
C THR A 8 6.56 -11.07 5.83
N GLU A 9 5.73 -12.10 5.70
CA GLU A 9 5.75 -13.03 4.57
C GLU A 9 5.48 -12.31 3.25
N ILE A 10 4.45 -11.45 3.19
CA ILE A 10 4.15 -10.64 2.00
C ILE A 10 5.33 -9.71 1.66
N ARG A 11 5.96 -9.07 2.65
CA ARG A 11 7.16 -8.23 2.41
C ARG A 11 8.31 -9.05 1.84
N GLN A 12 8.48 -10.29 2.28
CA GLN A 12 9.52 -11.18 1.78
C GLN A 12 9.22 -11.63 0.35
N ALA A 13 7.98 -12.00 0.05
CA ALA A 13 7.55 -12.42 -1.29
C ALA A 13 7.62 -11.29 -2.33
N LEU A 14 7.47 -10.03 -1.90
CA LEU A 14 7.52 -8.85 -2.77
C LEU A 14 8.91 -8.21 -2.87
N ARG A 15 9.93 -8.76 -2.20
CA ARG A 15 11.28 -8.18 -2.17
C ARG A 15 11.86 -8.10 -3.58
N GLY A 16 12.24 -6.88 -3.98
CA GLY A 16 12.81 -6.60 -5.30
C GLY A 16 11.77 -6.10 -6.33
N ASP A 17 10.48 -6.43 -6.13
CA ASP A 17 9.43 -6.04 -7.07
C ASP A 17 8.53 -4.91 -6.56
N ALA A 18 8.33 -4.84 -5.24
CA ALA A 18 7.46 -3.85 -4.62
C ALA A 18 7.86 -3.53 -3.17
N VAL A 19 7.39 -2.38 -2.69
CA VAL A 19 7.59 -1.92 -1.32
C VAL A 19 6.25 -1.81 -0.62
N VAL A 20 6.11 -2.50 0.52
CA VAL A 20 4.92 -2.42 1.37
C VAL A 20 5.11 -1.31 2.40
N LEU A 21 4.19 -0.35 2.45
CA LEU A 21 4.17 0.72 3.44
C LEU A 21 2.91 0.59 4.31
N MET A 22 3.11 0.42 5.61
CA MET A 22 2.04 0.51 6.60
C MET A 22 2.22 1.83 7.34
N GLY A 23 1.13 2.54 7.62
CA GLY A 23 1.20 3.84 8.29
C GLY A 23 -0.10 4.24 8.95
N LYS A 24 -0.02 5.20 9.87
CA LYS A 24 -1.22 5.75 10.53
C LYS A 24 -2.06 6.50 9.49
N ASN A 25 -3.32 6.09 9.30
CA ASN A 25 -4.23 6.68 8.31
C ASN A 25 -4.27 8.21 8.35
N THR A 26 -4.23 8.81 9.55
CA THR A 26 -4.22 10.28 9.72
C THR A 26 -2.97 10.92 9.11
N MET A 27 -1.79 10.30 9.27
CA MET A 27 -0.54 10.77 8.67
C MET A 27 -0.56 10.60 7.15
N VAL A 28 -1.02 9.45 6.67
CA VAL A 28 -1.08 9.17 5.23
C VAL A 28 -2.06 10.12 4.52
N ARG A 29 -3.25 10.33 5.07
CA ARG A 29 -4.22 11.31 4.54
C ARG A 29 -3.65 12.72 4.51
N ARG A 30 -2.90 13.12 5.54
CA ARG A 30 -2.24 14.44 5.58
C ARG A 30 -1.19 14.57 4.47
N ALA A 31 -0.36 13.55 4.28
CA ALA A 31 0.66 13.54 3.23
C ALA A 31 0.01 13.58 1.82
N LEU A 32 -0.99 12.73 1.56
CA LEU A 32 -1.71 12.71 0.29
C LEU A 32 -2.33 14.07 -0.06
N LYS A 33 -2.99 14.73 0.90
CA LYS A 33 -3.52 16.09 0.70
C LYS A 33 -2.46 17.11 0.31
N GLY A 34 -1.22 16.96 0.82
CA GLY A 34 -0.10 17.82 0.42
C GLY A 34 0.30 17.65 -1.03
N PHE A 35 0.17 16.44 -1.59
CA PHE A 35 0.52 16.14 -2.98
C PHE A 35 -0.60 16.43 -3.99
N VAL A 36 -1.84 16.64 -3.54
CA VAL A 36 -3.00 16.92 -4.42
C VAL A 36 -2.79 18.18 -5.27
N ALA A 37 -2.03 19.17 -4.75
CA ALA A 37 -1.75 20.39 -5.50
C ALA A 37 -0.99 20.13 -6.80
N ASP A 38 -0.02 19.21 -6.76
CA ASP A 38 0.81 18.84 -7.92
C ASP A 38 0.20 17.68 -8.71
N ASN A 39 -0.53 16.79 -8.03
CA ASN A 39 -1.09 15.54 -8.58
C ASN A 39 -2.54 15.35 -8.09
N PRO A 40 -3.53 15.99 -8.74
CA PRO A 40 -4.92 15.99 -8.29
C PRO A 40 -5.56 14.60 -8.18
N GLU A 41 -5.07 13.61 -8.92
CA GLU A 41 -5.56 12.23 -8.89
C GLU A 41 -5.45 11.57 -7.51
N TYR A 42 -4.52 12.01 -6.65
CA TYR A 42 -4.38 11.47 -5.30
C TYR A 42 -5.56 11.78 -4.39
N GLU A 43 -6.38 12.79 -4.73
CA GLU A 43 -7.60 13.08 -3.98
C GLU A 43 -8.56 11.89 -4.00
N ARG A 44 -8.61 11.16 -5.12
CA ARG A 44 -9.44 9.96 -5.28
C ARG A 44 -9.07 8.83 -4.33
N LEU A 45 -7.86 8.82 -3.78
CA LEU A 45 -7.42 7.81 -2.82
C LEU A 45 -7.91 8.07 -1.39
N LEU A 46 -8.18 9.33 -1.03
CA LEU A 46 -8.54 9.73 0.35
C LEU A 46 -9.74 8.98 0.95
N PRO A 47 -10.83 8.69 0.19
CA PRO A 47 -11.97 7.92 0.70
C PRO A 47 -11.61 6.46 1.04
N HIS A 48 -10.56 5.92 0.45
CA HIS A 48 -10.13 4.53 0.61
C HIS A 48 -9.15 4.33 1.77
N VAL A 49 -8.51 5.39 2.28
CA VAL A 49 -7.55 5.31 3.41
C VAL A 49 -8.29 5.21 4.75
N LYS A 50 -8.97 4.11 5.04
CA LYS A 50 -9.76 3.88 6.26
C LYS A 50 -9.66 2.43 6.72
N GLY A 51 -9.75 2.20 8.03
CA GLY A 51 -9.58 0.85 8.61
C GLY A 51 -8.12 0.40 8.63
N ASN A 52 -7.89 -0.92 8.61
CA ASN A 52 -6.56 -1.51 8.55
C ASN A 52 -6.10 -1.65 7.09
N VAL A 53 -5.52 -0.57 6.55
CA VAL A 53 -5.06 -0.50 5.15
C VAL A 53 -3.58 -0.14 5.08
N GLY A 54 -2.94 -0.60 4.02
CA GLY A 54 -1.55 -0.29 3.69
C GLY A 54 -1.39 -0.04 2.20
N PHE A 55 -0.24 0.51 1.81
CA PHE A 55 0.09 0.79 0.43
C PHE A 55 1.16 -0.18 -0.07
N ILE A 56 1.07 -0.52 -1.34
CA ILE A 56 2.09 -1.29 -2.05
C ILE A 56 2.51 -0.44 -3.24
N PHE A 57 3.77 -0.04 -3.25
CA PHE A 57 4.38 0.72 -4.34
C PHE A 57 5.16 -0.22 -5.23
N THR A 58 4.90 -0.17 -6.53
CA THR A 58 5.58 -0.99 -7.52
C THR A 58 5.66 -0.23 -8.84
N ASN A 59 6.72 -0.48 -9.60
CA ASN A 59 6.85 -0.05 -11.00
C ASN A 59 6.57 -1.21 -11.98
N GLY A 60 6.23 -2.41 -11.46
CA GLY A 60 5.97 -3.61 -12.25
C GLY A 60 4.50 -3.81 -12.61
N ASP A 61 4.21 -4.96 -13.20
CA ASP A 61 2.85 -5.34 -13.60
C ASP A 61 1.94 -5.60 -12.38
N LEU A 62 0.77 -4.94 -12.37
CA LEU A 62 -0.17 -4.99 -11.25
C LEU A 62 -0.79 -6.37 -11.06
N LYS A 63 -1.00 -7.14 -12.13
CA LYS A 63 -1.57 -8.50 -12.02
C LYS A 63 -0.59 -9.42 -11.31
N THR A 64 0.67 -9.40 -11.73
CA THR A 64 1.75 -10.18 -11.13
C THR A 64 1.90 -9.89 -9.63
N ILE A 65 1.91 -8.61 -9.23
CA ILE A 65 2.00 -8.23 -7.81
C ILE A 65 0.79 -8.72 -7.03
N ARG A 66 -0.41 -8.55 -7.58
CA ARG A 66 -1.65 -9.03 -6.96
C ARG A 66 -1.62 -10.54 -6.74
N ASP A 67 -1.20 -11.31 -7.74
CA ASP A 67 -1.17 -12.77 -7.65
C ASP A 67 -0.17 -13.25 -6.60
N LYS A 68 1.01 -12.61 -6.50
CA LYS A 68 1.99 -12.87 -5.43
C LYS A 68 1.42 -12.60 -4.03
N ILE A 69 0.64 -11.55 -3.87
CA ILE A 69 0.00 -11.22 -2.58
C ILE A 69 -1.08 -12.24 -2.22
N LEU A 70 -1.87 -12.71 -3.19
CA LEU A 70 -2.96 -13.65 -2.96
C LEU A 70 -2.51 -15.10 -2.75
N ALA A 71 -1.32 -15.46 -3.26
CA ALA A 71 -0.74 -16.79 -3.09
C ALA A 71 -0.18 -17.06 -1.66
N ASN A 72 -0.10 -16.03 -0.82
CA ASN A 72 0.33 -16.07 0.60
C ASN A 72 -0.80 -15.58 1.51
#